data_AF-A0A2T7NK24-F1
#
_entry.id   AF-A0A2T7NK24-F1
#
_cell.length_a   1.000
_cell.length_b   1.000
_cell.length_c   1.000
_cell.angle_alpha   90.00
_cell.angle_beta   90.00
_cell.angle_gamma   90.00
#
_symmetry.space_group_name_H-M   'P 1'
#
loop_
_entity.id
_entity.type
_entity.pdbx_description
1 polymer ?
#
loop_
_entity_poly.entity_id
_entity_poly.type
_entity_poly.pdbx_seq_one_letter_code
_entity_poly.pdbx_strand_id
1 'polypeptide(L)'
;MAVPLVSEGATVVAVGYELCPDVSMDEIVKEVKQAMYYILKLAKEQGCSGIYLCGHSAGAHLAALMLMTSFSEYDAFDSDLIKGAILVSGIYDLRPLVKTSVNEALHLTEEDAWLFSPVHFMHDIKQHSSDRDILIAVGEYDPPEFRRQSGEFQKNLRDLGIRTRYLDIPDTDHFNVIEKLQQKSYILTKNVHTVRIVMCICYGQSPKSAKVGTGRPNREVANIASH
;
A
#
# COMPACT_ATOMS: atom_id res chain seq x y z
N MET A 1 2.13 -10.40 -8.44
CA MET A 1 1.48 -10.65 -7.13
C MET A 1 0.10 -11.29 -7.20
N ALA A 2 -0.70 -11.04 -8.24
CA ALA A 2 -2.10 -11.48 -8.24
C ALA A 2 -2.31 -13.02 -8.24
N VAL A 3 -1.57 -13.77 -9.06
CA VAL A 3 -1.84 -15.21 -9.29
C VAL A 3 -1.72 -16.08 -8.02
N PRO A 4 -0.67 -15.97 -7.19
CA PRO A 4 -0.58 -16.74 -5.95
C PRO A 4 -1.69 -16.42 -4.94
N LEU A 5 -1.99 -15.13 -4.75
CA LEU A 5 -3.02 -14.67 -3.81
C LEU A 5 -4.43 -15.11 -4.21
N VAL A 6 -4.72 -15.02 -5.52
CA VAL A 6 -5.95 -15.52 -6.12
C VAL A 6 -6.12 -17.02 -5.91
N SER A 7 -5.03 -17.79 -6.02
CA SER A 7 -5.03 -19.24 -5.79
C SER A 7 -5.33 -19.61 -4.33
N GLU A 8 -4.97 -18.74 -3.38
CA GLU A 8 -5.28 -18.88 -1.95
C GLU A 8 -6.66 -18.32 -1.56
N GLY A 9 -7.51 -17.98 -2.54
CA GLY A 9 -8.89 -17.54 -2.32
C GLY A 9 -9.06 -16.06 -2.00
N ALA A 10 -8.02 -15.23 -2.19
CA ALA A 10 -8.13 -13.79 -2.11
C ALA A 10 -8.62 -13.17 -3.43
N THR A 11 -9.34 -12.05 -3.33
CA THR A 11 -9.58 -11.12 -4.44
C THR A 11 -8.43 -10.13 -4.48
N VAL A 12 -7.79 -9.94 -5.63
CA VAL A 12 -6.72 -8.94 -5.79
C VAL A 12 -7.26 -7.79 -6.60
N VAL A 13 -7.14 -6.57 -6.08
CA VAL A 13 -7.52 -5.34 -6.76
C VAL A 13 -6.25 -4.53 -7.02
N ALA A 14 -5.85 -4.41 -8.28
CA ALA A 14 -4.77 -3.52 -8.68
C ALA A 14 -5.33 -2.12 -8.92
N VAL A 15 -4.78 -1.13 -8.22
CA VAL A 15 -5.19 0.28 -8.25
C VAL A 15 -4.10 1.08 -8.93
N GLY A 16 -4.47 1.73 -10.03
CA GLY A 16 -3.66 2.73 -10.72
C GLY A 16 -3.95 4.14 -10.22
N TYR A 17 -3.05 5.06 -10.57
CA TYR A 17 -3.13 6.48 -10.26
C TYR A 17 -2.37 7.27 -11.34
N GLU A 18 -2.74 8.53 -11.56
CA GLU A 18 -2.02 9.41 -12.50
C GLU A 18 -0.61 9.71 -12.00
N LEU A 19 0.28 10.14 -12.89
CA LEU A 19 1.69 10.28 -12.56
C LEU A 19 2.10 11.75 -12.59
N CYS A 20 2.99 12.13 -11.69
CA CYS A 20 3.68 13.40 -11.82
C CYS A 20 4.55 13.40 -13.10
N PRO A 21 4.69 14.54 -13.80
CA PRO A 21 4.21 15.87 -13.44
C PRO A 21 2.78 16.20 -13.90
N ASP A 22 2.06 15.27 -14.53
CA ASP A 22 0.71 15.54 -15.08
C ASP A 22 -0.31 15.87 -13.98
N VAL A 23 -0.11 15.29 -12.79
CA VAL A 23 -0.86 15.60 -11.57
C VAL A 23 0.08 15.85 -10.37
N SER A 24 -0.43 16.58 -9.39
CA SER A 24 0.23 16.82 -8.10
C SER A 24 0.20 15.60 -7.19
N MET A 25 1.10 15.55 -6.20
CA MET A 25 1.08 14.51 -5.15
C MET A 25 -0.24 14.50 -4.37
N ASP A 26 -0.84 15.66 -4.14
CA ASP A 26 -2.15 15.78 -3.48
C ASP A 26 -3.27 15.09 -4.29
N GLU A 27 -3.28 15.29 -5.62
CA GLU A 27 -4.21 14.61 -6.52
C GLU A 27 -4.00 13.10 -6.52
N ILE A 28 -2.76 12.62 -6.59
CA ILE A 28 -2.45 11.18 -6.48
C ILE A 28 -2.98 10.60 -5.17
N VAL A 29 -2.74 11.29 -4.05
CA VAL A 29 -3.22 10.83 -2.73
C VAL A 29 -4.75 10.83 -2.69
N LYS A 30 -5.43 11.81 -3.29
CA LYS A 30 -6.89 11.85 -3.41
C LYS A 30 -7.43 10.68 -4.25
N GLU A 31 -6.81 10.35 -5.37
CA GLU A 31 -7.19 9.20 -6.20
C GLU A 31 -7.10 7.88 -5.43
N VAL A 32 -5.99 7.66 -4.71
CA VAL A 32 -5.80 6.44 -3.90
C VAL A 32 -6.81 6.38 -2.75
N LYS A 33 -7.10 7.51 -2.09
CA LYS A 33 -8.14 7.58 -1.05
C LYS A 33 -9.51 7.22 -1.59
N GLN A 34 -9.89 7.74 -2.76
CA GLN A 34 -11.14 7.41 -3.42
C GLN A 34 -11.21 5.92 -3.77
N ALA A 35 -10.16 5.37 -4.38
CA ALA A 35 -10.09 3.94 -4.69
C ALA A 35 -10.23 3.07 -3.43
N MET A 36 -9.57 3.45 -2.34
CA MET A 36 -9.67 2.75 -1.06
C MET A 36 -11.09 2.80 -0.49
N TYR A 37 -11.77 3.94 -0.59
CA TYR A 37 -13.17 4.08 -0.19
C TYR A 37 -14.08 3.11 -0.97
N TYR A 38 -13.96 3.05 -2.30
CA TYR A 38 -14.77 2.11 -3.09
C TYR A 38 -14.48 0.64 -2.75
N ILE A 39 -13.22 0.29 -2.49
CA ILE A 39 -12.82 -1.08 -2.10
C ILE A 39 -13.33 -1.43 -0.70
N LEU A 40 -13.30 -0.50 0.26
CA LEU A 40 -13.88 -0.67 1.59
C LEU A 40 -15.38 -0.93 1.51
N LYS A 41 -16.09 -0.15 0.70
CA LYS A 41 -17.51 -0.33 0.45
C LYS A 41 -17.81 -1.70 -0.15
N LEU A 42 -17.08 -2.09 -1.20
CA LEU A 42 -17.22 -3.41 -1.84
C LEU A 42 -16.93 -4.55 -0.86
N ALA A 43 -15.88 -4.44 -0.05
CA ALA A 43 -15.53 -5.44 0.95
C ALA A 43 -16.65 -5.64 1.97
N LYS A 44 -17.27 -4.55 2.44
CA LYS A 44 -18.40 -4.59 3.37
C LYS A 44 -19.62 -5.24 2.73
N GLU A 45 -20.00 -4.82 1.53
CA GLU A 45 -21.14 -5.36 0.78
C GLU A 45 -20.98 -6.86 0.47
N GLN A 46 -19.76 -7.31 0.22
CA GLN A 46 -19.47 -8.73 -0.05
C GLN A 46 -19.21 -9.57 1.21
N GLY A 47 -19.27 -8.97 2.41
CA GLY A 47 -18.96 -9.65 3.67
C GLY A 47 -17.53 -10.18 3.73
N CYS A 48 -16.57 -9.47 3.13
CA CYS A 48 -15.16 -9.84 3.18
C CYS A 48 -14.62 -9.79 4.62
N SER A 49 -13.74 -10.73 4.96
CA SER A 49 -13.12 -10.81 6.29
C SER A 49 -12.09 -9.72 6.57
N GLY A 50 -11.65 -9.02 5.51
CA GLY A 50 -10.74 -7.90 5.62
C GLY A 50 -10.00 -7.60 4.32
N ILE A 51 -9.25 -6.50 4.38
CA ILE A 51 -8.45 -5.92 3.32
C ILE A 51 -7.01 -5.85 3.80
N TYR A 52 -6.08 -6.22 2.93
CA TYR A 52 -4.65 -5.95 3.10
C TYR A 52 -4.20 -4.97 2.03
N LEU A 53 -3.46 -3.95 2.44
CA LEU A 53 -2.80 -3.03 1.52
C LEU A 53 -1.47 -3.63 1.07
N CYS A 54 -1.12 -3.44 -0.19
CA CYS A 54 0.17 -3.83 -0.70
C CYS A 54 0.69 -2.77 -1.67
N GLY A 55 1.97 -2.46 -1.55
CA GLY A 55 2.61 -1.50 -2.43
C GLY A 55 4.10 -1.75 -2.54
N HIS A 56 4.66 -1.34 -3.66
CA HIS A 56 6.09 -1.36 -3.94
C HIS A 56 6.56 0.06 -4.25
N SER A 57 7.70 0.48 -3.70
CA SER A 57 8.28 1.81 -3.95
C SER A 57 7.28 2.94 -3.65
N ALA A 58 6.89 3.72 -4.66
CA ALA A 58 5.86 4.77 -4.51
C ALA A 58 4.50 4.20 -4.06
N GLY A 59 4.15 2.98 -4.47
CA GLY A 59 2.94 2.32 -3.99
C GLY A 59 3.00 1.96 -2.49
N ALA A 60 4.20 1.64 -1.97
CA ALA A 60 4.39 1.39 -0.53
C ALA A 60 4.26 2.67 0.29
N HIS A 61 4.75 3.79 -0.25
CA HIS A 61 4.53 5.13 0.30
C HIS A 61 3.03 5.46 0.37
N LEU A 62 2.31 5.33 -0.73
CA LEU A 62 0.87 5.60 -0.80
C LEU A 62 0.06 4.67 0.12
N ALA A 63 0.44 3.39 0.21
CA ALA A 63 -0.17 2.45 1.15
C ALA A 63 0.05 2.87 2.61
N ALA A 64 1.23 3.39 2.95
CA ALA A 64 1.50 3.92 4.29
C ALA A 64 0.67 5.18 4.59
N LEU A 65 0.47 6.07 3.62
CA LEU A 65 -0.45 7.21 3.76
C LEU A 65 -1.92 6.75 3.97
N MET A 66 -2.33 5.61 3.40
CA MET A 66 -3.68 5.08 3.67
C MET A 66 -3.82 4.51 5.09
N LEU A 67 -2.73 4.03 5.70
CA LEU A 67 -2.77 3.55 7.08
C LEU A 67 -3.01 4.67 8.11
N MET A 68 -2.57 5.90 7.82
CA MET A 68 -2.82 7.09 8.66
C MET A 68 -4.15 7.79 8.36
N THR A 69 -4.78 7.49 7.22
CA THR A 69 -5.99 8.20 6.79
C THR A 69 -7.21 7.71 7.56
N SER A 70 -7.93 8.65 8.19
CA SER A 70 -9.29 8.37 8.67
C SER A 70 -10.25 8.34 7.49
N PHE A 71 -11.03 7.26 7.38
CA PHE A 71 -12.11 7.13 6.40
C PHE A 71 -13.48 7.50 7.01
N SER A 72 -13.50 8.11 8.20
CA SER A 72 -14.72 8.50 8.92
C SER A 72 -15.59 9.49 8.15
N GLU A 73 -14.98 10.33 7.31
CA GLU A 73 -15.66 11.34 6.49
C GLU A 73 -16.57 10.73 5.41
N TYR A 74 -16.43 9.43 5.14
CA TYR A 74 -17.16 8.72 4.08
C TYR A 74 -18.31 7.85 4.61
N ASP A 75 -19.04 8.29 5.64
CA ASP A 75 -20.06 7.52 6.37
C ASP A 75 -19.50 6.22 6.98
N ALA A 76 -18.77 6.39 8.10
CA ALA A 76 -18.49 5.38 9.13
C ALA A 76 -18.28 3.94 8.61
N PHE A 77 -17.26 3.75 7.79
CA PHE A 77 -16.75 2.41 7.50
C PHE A 77 -15.77 1.99 8.61
N ASP A 78 -16.01 0.83 9.21
CA ASP A 78 -15.13 0.30 10.24
C ASP A 78 -13.71 0.14 9.68
N SER A 79 -12.77 0.89 10.27
CA SER A 79 -11.34 0.76 10.02
C SER A 79 -10.84 -0.66 10.26
N ASP A 80 -11.64 -1.47 10.97
CA ASP A 80 -11.43 -2.88 11.29
C ASP A 80 -11.37 -3.76 10.05
N LEU A 81 -11.95 -3.34 8.91
CA LEU A 81 -11.78 -4.09 7.67
C LEU A 81 -10.33 -4.09 7.20
N ILE A 82 -9.54 -3.05 7.51
CA ILE A 82 -8.12 -3.02 7.16
C ILE A 82 -7.35 -3.85 8.19
N LYS A 83 -6.83 -4.99 7.77
CA LYS A 83 -6.15 -5.95 8.65
C LYS A 83 -4.63 -5.79 8.69
N GLY A 84 -4.06 -5.12 7.69
CA GLY A 84 -2.61 -4.98 7.60
C GLY A 84 -2.13 -4.39 6.29
N ALA A 85 -0.80 -4.29 6.18
CA ALA A 85 -0.13 -3.82 4.98
C ALA A 85 1.15 -4.60 4.70
N ILE A 86 1.50 -4.73 3.43
CA ILE A 86 2.80 -5.19 2.94
C ILE A 86 3.43 -4.06 2.16
N LEU A 87 4.48 -3.48 2.72
CA LEU A 87 5.19 -2.33 2.20
C LEU A 87 6.56 -2.78 1.71
N VAL A 88 6.77 -2.77 0.40
CA VAL A 88 7.99 -3.30 -0.23
C VAL A 88 8.83 -2.14 -0.75
N SER A 89 10.07 -2.03 -0.29
CA SER A 89 11.06 -1.05 -0.74
C SER A 89 10.49 0.37 -0.78
N GLY A 90 9.81 0.78 0.30
CA GLY A 90 9.09 2.04 0.37
C GLY A 90 9.95 3.24 0.75
N ILE A 91 9.42 4.43 0.47
CA ILE A 91 9.94 5.72 0.95
C ILE A 91 8.90 6.31 1.91
N TYR A 92 9.34 6.82 3.06
CA TYR A 92 8.46 7.26 4.16
C TYR A 92 8.77 8.69 4.65
N ASP A 93 9.87 9.26 4.16
CA ASP A 93 10.26 10.66 4.29
C ASP A 93 10.64 11.21 2.91
N LEU A 94 9.82 12.11 2.37
CA LEU A 94 10.02 12.72 1.05
C LEU A 94 10.91 13.96 1.11
N ARG A 95 11.20 14.52 2.30
CA ARG A 95 12.00 15.75 2.43
C ARG A 95 13.38 15.66 1.77
N PRO A 96 14.11 14.54 1.86
CA PRO A 96 15.37 14.39 1.13
C PRO A 96 15.22 14.51 -0.39
N LEU A 97 14.05 14.14 -0.95
CA LEU A 97 13.82 14.13 -2.39
C LEU A 97 13.73 15.53 -2.97
N VAL A 98 13.30 16.53 -2.20
CA VAL A 98 13.10 17.92 -2.63
C VAL A 98 14.35 18.51 -3.32
N LYS A 99 15.54 18.05 -2.89
CA LYS A 99 16.85 18.52 -3.37
C LYS A 99 17.49 17.60 -4.42
N THR A 100 16.73 16.65 -4.96
CA THR A 100 17.20 15.67 -5.95
C THR A 100 16.51 15.86 -7.29
N SER A 101 17.06 15.28 -8.36
CA SER A 101 16.44 15.31 -9.69
C SER A 101 15.07 14.63 -9.74
N VAL A 102 14.72 13.78 -8.77
CA VAL A 102 13.37 13.20 -8.65
C VAL A 102 12.32 14.30 -8.49
N ASN A 103 12.68 15.42 -7.85
CA ASN A 103 11.75 16.53 -7.64
C ASN A 103 11.45 17.33 -8.91
N GLU A 104 12.21 17.14 -10.00
CA GLU A 104 11.89 17.73 -11.31
C GLU A 104 10.55 17.25 -11.83
N ALA A 105 10.15 16.01 -11.48
CA ALA A 105 8.84 15.47 -11.81
C ALA A 105 7.83 15.72 -10.69
N LEU A 106 8.20 15.53 -9.42
CA LEU A 106 7.24 15.57 -8.31
C LEU A 106 6.80 16.99 -7.93
N HIS A 107 7.62 18.01 -8.23
CA HIS A 107 7.36 19.42 -7.91
C HIS A 107 6.98 19.67 -6.44
N LEU A 108 7.55 18.90 -5.50
CA LEU A 108 7.27 19.05 -4.08
C LEU A 108 7.94 20.30 -3.52
N THR A 109 7.16 21.08 -2.78
CA THR A 109 7.71 22.02 -1.80
C THR A 109 8.20 21.26 -0.55
N GLU A 110 8.98 21.91 0.31
CA GLU A 110 9.36 21.34 1.62
C GLU A 110 8.12 21.07 2.49
N GLU A 111 7.06 21.88 2.33
CA GLU A 111 5.78 21.69 3.01
C GLU A 111 5.04 20.45 2.49
N ASP A 112 4.95 20.29 1.16
CA ASP A 112 4.37 19.08 0.55
C ASP A 112 5.14 17.83 0.97
N ALA A 113 6.47 17.90 0.92
CA ALA A 113 7.31 16.78 1.30
C ALA A 113 7.11 16.39 2.77
N TRP A 114 6.91 17.36 3.68
CA TRP A 114 6.55 17.06 5.06
C TRP A 114 5.14 16.46 5.16
N LEU A 115 4.15 17.07 4.53
CA LEU A 115 2.74 16.64 4.57
C LEU A 115 2.55 15.22 4.02
N PHE A 116 3.28 14.85 2.98
CA PHE A 116 3.21 13.55 2.34
C PHE A 116 4.26 12.56 2.88
N SER A 117 4.86 12.80 4.05
CA SER A 117 5.78 11.85 4.69
C SER A 117 5.09 11.06 5.81
N PRO A 118 4.77 9.77 5.62
CA PRO A 118 4.13 8.94 6.66
C PRO A 118 4.86 8.95 8.01
N VAL A 119 6.18 9.14 8.01
CA VAL A 119 6.99 9.15 9.24
C VAL A 119 6.63 10.28 10.22
N HIS A 120 5.92 11.33 9.78
CA HIS A 120 5.49 12.43 10.66
C HIS A 120 4.13 12.19 11.33
N PHE A 121 3.38 11.18 10.87
CA PHE A 121 2.01 10.89 11.30
C PHE A 121 1.90 9.55 12.05
N MET A 122 2.96 9.17 12.75
CA MET A 122 3.04 7.88 13.43
C MET A 122 1.96 7.69 14.50
N HIS A 123 1.54 8.77 15.17
CA HIS A 123 0.45 8.73 16.14
C HIS A 123 -0.91 8.47 15.49
N ASP A 124 -1.19 9.07 14.34
CA ASP A 124 -2.40 8.79 13.56
C ASP A 124 -2.42 7.35 13.08
N ILE A 125 -1.26 6.84 12.62
CA ILE A 125 -1.11 5.41 12.28
C ILE A 125 -1.44 4.55 13.50
N LYS A 126 -0.94 4.87 14.71
CA LYS A 126 -1.27 4.10 15.92
C LYS A 126 -2.76 4.12 16.24
N GLN A 127 -3.39 5.29 16.15
CA GLN A 127 -4.82 5.44 16.43
C GLN A 127 -5.69 4.61 15.48
N HIS A 128 -5.30 4.51 14.22
CA HIS A 128 -6.06 3.80 13.20
C HIS A 128 -5.61 2.36 12.95
N SER A 129 -4.41 1.97 13.42
CA SER A 129 -3.74 0.70 13.05
C SER A 129 -3.29 -0.15 14.24
N SER A 130 -3.79 0.08 15.45
CA SER A 130 -3.34 -0.62 16.67
C SER A 130 -3.37 -2.14 16.56
N ASP A 131 -4.35 -2.70 15.83
CA ASP A 131 -4.55 -4.14 15.66
C ASP A 131 -4.08 -4.69 14.31
N ARG A 132 -3.44 -3.85 13.49
CA ARG A 132 -3.01 -4.20 12.13
C ARG A 132 -1.62 -4.85 12.12
N ASP A 133 -1.45 -5.83 11.24
CA ASP A 133 -0.15 -6.45 10.98
C ASP A 133 0.56 -5.77 9.80
N ILE A 134 1.69 -5.11 10.05
CA ILE A 134 2.47 -4.41 9.03
C ILE A 134 3.75 -5.17 8.71
N LEU A 135 3.87 -5.64 7.48
CA LEU A 135 5.10 -6.20 6.94
C LEU A 135 5.84 -5.14 6.13
N ILE A 136 7.10 -4.90 6.46
CA ILE A 136 8.03 -4.10 5.67
C ILE A 136 9.08 -5.04 5.10
N ALA A 137 9.28 -5.00 3.79
CA ALA A 137 10.28 -5.80 3.08
C ALA A 137 11.18 -4.91 2.24
N VAL A 138 12.47 -5.23 2.16
CA VAL A 138 13.45 -4.56 1.30
C VAL A 138 14.28 -5.58 0.56
N GLY A 139 14.80 -5.21 -0.61
CA GLY A 139 15.84 -5.99 -1.28
C GLY A 139 17.20 -5.82 -0.61
N GLU A 140 18.02 -6.88 -0.61
CA GLU A 140 19.40 -6.84 -0.13
C GLU A 140 20.21 -5.72 -0.81
N TYR A 141 19.98 -5.53 -2.12
CA TYR A 141 20.64 -4.55 -2.97
C TYR A 141 19.78 -3.30 -3.24
N ASP A 142 18.75 -3.06 -2.43
CA ASP A 142 18.04 -1.77 -2.48
C ASP A 142 19.00 -0.61 -2.21
N PRO A 143 18.77 0.57 -2.83
CA PRO A 143 19.58 1.74 -2.53
C PRO A 143 19.57 2.05 -1.03
N PRO A 144 20.70 2.52 -0.45
CA PRO A 144 20.84 2.68 1.00
C PRO A 144 19.73 3.49 1.66
N GLU A 145 19.18 4.49 0.96
CA GLU A 145 18.12 5.34 1.49
C GLU A 145 16.79 4.59 1.66
N PHE A 146 16.41 3.68 0.74
CA PHE A 146 15.22 2.84 0.89
C PHE A 146 15.35 1.91 2.10
N ARG A 147 16.53 1.32 2.29
CA ARG A 147 16.83 0.45 3.44
C ARG A 147 16.80 1.24 4.75
N ARG A 148 17.43 2.41 4.79
CA ARG A 148 17.45 3.31 5.96
C ARG A 148 16.04 3.71 6.37
N GLN A 149 15.25 4.25 5.43
CA GLN A 149 13.89 4.71 5.72
C GLN A 149 12.96 3.55 6.11
N SER A 150 13.08 2.38 5.46
CA SER A 150 12.30 1.20 5.82
C SER A 150 12.61 0.70 7.23
N GLY A 151 13.89 0.69 7.62
CA GLY A 151 14.30 0.35 8.98
C GLY A 151 13.81 1.35 10.03
N GLU A 152 13.91 2.65 9.75
CA GLU A 152 13.42 3.71 10.64
C GLU A 152 11.90 3.67 10.80
N PHE A 153 11.16 3.51 9.70
CA PHE A 153 9.72 3.42 9.73
C PHE A 153 9.25 2.19 10.53
N GLN A 154 9.90 1.03 10.32
CA GLN A 154 9.62 -0.17 11.12
C GLN A 154 9.90 0.05 12.61
N LYS A 155 11.03 0.68 12.94
CA LYS A 155 11.38 1.01 14.33
C LYS A 155 10.30 1.90 14.95
N ASN A 156 9.87 2.95 14.25
CA ASN A 156 8.86 3.88 14.75
C ASN A 156 7.50 3.17 14.98
N LEU A 157 7.08 2.29 14.07
CA LEU A 157 5.86 1.47 14.25
C LEU A 157 5.97 0.56 15.48
N ARG A 158 7.11 -0.12 15.64
CA ARG A 158 7.36 -1.03 16.77
C ARG A 158 7.39 -0.28 18.09
N ASP A 159 8.06 0.87 18.15
CA ASP A 159 8.18 1.69 19.36
C ASP A 159 6.80 2.23 19.82
N LEU A 160 5.83 2.32 18.90
CA LEU A 160 4.43 2.65 19.20
C LEU A 160 3.57 1.46 19.63
N GLY A 161 4.11 0.24 19.57
CA GLY A 161 3.42 -1.01 19.92
C GLY A 161 2.65 -1.66 18.76
N ILE A 162 2.82 -1.18 17.53
CA ILE A 162 2.14 -1.74 16.34
C ILE A 162 2.87 -3.03 15.93
N ARG A 163 2.10 -4.08 15.62
CA ARG A 163 2.69 -5.36 15.17
C ARG A 163 3.35 -5.17 13.83
N THR A 164 4.68 -5.27 13.81
CA THR A 164 5.47 -5.10 12.59
C THR A 164 6.55 -6.14 12.43
N ARG A 165 6.78 -6.56 11.18
CA ARG A 165 7.89 -7.43 10.77
C ARG A 165 8.73 -6.70 9.73
N TYR A 166 10.04 -6.90 9.80
CA TYR A 166 11.00 -6.42 8.81
C TYR A 166 11.62 -7.63 8.10
N LEU A 167 11.67 -7.62 6.78
CA LEU A 167 12.30 -8.66 5.98
C LEU A 167 13.35 -8.06 5.05
N ASP A 168 14.55 -8.63 5.12
CA ASP A 168 15.61 -8.40 4.15
C ASP A 168 15.59 -9.57 3.17
N ILE A 169 15.28 -9.30 1.90
CA ILE A 169 15.08 -10.33 0.89
C ILE A 169 16.42 -10.59 0.19
N PRO A 170 17.05 -11.77 0.40
CA PRO A 170 18.38 -12.05 -0.12
C PRO A 170 18.39 -12.12 -1.65
N ASP A 171 19.52 -11.78 -2.25
CA ASP A 171 19.78 -11.73 -3.69
C ASP A 171 18.65 -11.03 -4.47
N THR A 172 18.19 -9.87 -3.97
CA THR A 172 17.22 -9.05 -4.68
C THR A 172 17.60 -7.58 -4.68
N ASP A 173 17.24 -6.93 -5.77
CA ASP A 173 17.31 -5.48 -5.94
C ASP A 173 15.90 -4.86 -5.86
N HIS A 174 15.86 -3.54 -6.00
CA HIS A 174 14.64 -2.74 -5.91
C HIS A 174 13.54 -3.19 -6.86
N PHE A 175 13.86 -3.83 -7.98
CA PHE A 175 12.88 -4.21 -8.99
C PHE A 175 12.46 -5.67 -8.86
N ASN A 176 13.39 -6.60 -8.65
CA ASN A 176 13.09 -8.03 -8.61
C ASN A 176 12.61 -8.53 -7.23
N VAL A 177 12.72 -7.73 -6.17
CA VAL A 177 12.21 -8.06 -4.82
C VAL A 177 10.73 -8.47 -4.86
N ILE A 178 9.92 -7.80 -5.69
CA ILE A 178 8.50 -8.08 -5.82
C ILE A 178 8.22 -9.41 -6.52
N GLU A 179 9.16 -9.95 -7.30
CA GLU A 179 9.04 -11.24 -7.96
C GLU A 179 9.31 -12.38 -6.98
N LYS A 180 10.34 -12.23 -6.12
CA LYS A 180 10.60 -13.23 -5.06
C LYS A 180 9.47 -13.31 -4.04
N LEU A 181 8.84 -12.19 -3.72
CA LEU A 181 7.66 -12.17 -2.84
C LEU A 181 6.43 -12.90 -3.42
N GLN A 182 6.42 -13.21 -4.72
CA GLN A 182 5.35 -13.98 -5.36
C GLN A 182 5.53 -15.49 -5.23
N GLN A 183 6.71 -15.96 -4.82
CA GLN A 183 6.94 -17.38 -4.66
C GLN A 183 6.13 -17.90 -3.47
N LYS A 184 5.37 -19.00 -3.69
CA LYS A 184 4.37 -19.57 -2.76
C LYS A 184 4.88 -19.83 -1.33
N SER A 185 6.20 -19.88 -1.13
CA SER A 185 6.87 -20.11 0.16
C SER A 185 7.04 -18.84 1.01
N TYR A 186 6.83 -17.65 0.46
CA TYR A 186 7.02 -16.39 1.17
C TYR A 186 5.72 -15.88 1.82
N ILE A 187 5.88 -15.16 2.92
CA ILE A 187 4.93 -14.79 4.00
C ILE A 187 3.50 -14.35 3.60
N LEU A 188 3.25 -14.03 2.33
CA LEU A 188 1.95 -13.59 1.80
C LEU A 188 0.84 -14.66 1.81
N THR A 189 1.18 -15.94 1.85
CA THR A 189 0.23 -17.06 1.69
C THR A 189 -0.10 -17.79 2.99
N LYS A 190 0.59 -17.52 4.10
CA LYS A 190 0.33 -18.23 5.37
C LYS A 190 -0.75 -17.52 6.18
N ASN A 191 -1.81 -18.27 6.48
CA ASN A 191 -3.03 -17.92 7.24
C ASN A 191 -4.18 -17.34 6.39
N VAL A 192 -4.73 -18.03 5.39
CA VAL A 192 -5.94 -17.57 4.65
C VAL A 192 -7.03 -18.64 4.72
N HIS A 193 -8.03 -18.47 5.59
CA HIS A 193 -9.23 -19.34 5.64
C HIS A 193 -10.54 -18.58 5.40
N THR A 194 -10.49 -17.34 4.88
CA THR A 194 -11.68 -16.51 4.67
C THR A 194 -11.45 -15.53 3.52
N VAL A 195 -12.51 -15.14 2.78
CA VAL A 195 -12.42 -14.22 1.63
C VAL A 195 -11.77 -12.89 2.04
N ARG A 196 -10.68 -12.52 1.38
CA ARG A 196 -9.89 -11.30 1.64
C ARG A 196 -9.70 -10.51 0.35
N ILE A 197 -9.63 -9.19 0.46
CA ILE A 197 -9.18 -8.33 -0.63
C ILE A 197 -7.72 -7.94 -0.39
N VAL A 198 -6.89 -8.03 -1.41
CA VAL A 198 -5.55 -7.43 -1.43
C VAL A 198 -5.56 -6.27 -2.42
N MET A 199 -5.44 -5.04 -1.92
CA MET A 199 -5.34 -3.84 -2.73
C MET A 199 -3.86 -3.58 -3.04
N CYS A 200 -3.48 -3.72 -4.31
CA CYS A 200 -2.14 -3.46 -4.79
C CYS A 200 -2.09 -2.07 -5.45
N ILE A 201 -1.36 -1.12 -4.84
CA ILE A 201 -1.16 0.20 -5.42
C ILE A 201 0.00 0.10 -6.43
N CYS A 202 -0.30 0.34 -7.70
CA CYS A 202 0.60 0.01 -8.82
C CYS A 202 0.95 1.24 -9.65
N TYR A 203 2.25 1.46 -9.84
CA TYR A 203 2.78 2.46 -10.76
C TYR A 203 2.42 2.13 -12.22
N GLY A 204 2.04 3.13 -13.01
CA GLY A 204 1.82 3.00 -14.46
C GLY A 204 0.54 2.26 -14.87
N GLN A 205 -0.44 2.10 -13.98
CA GLN A 205 -1.81 1.74 -14.37
C GLN A 205 -2.66 3.02 -14.40
N SER A 206 -3.49 3.19 -15.42
CA SER A 206 -4.42 4.34 -15.48
C SER A 206 -5.42 4.27 -14.32
N PRO A 207 -5.76 5.40 -13.66
CA PRO A 207 -6.76 5.44 -12.58
C PRO A 207 -8.14 4.96 -13.05
N LYS A 208 -8.40 5.06 -14.36
CA LYS A 208 -9.64 4.59 -15.00
C LYS A 208 -9.75 3.06 -15.10
N SER A 209 -8.72 2.31 -14.68
CA SER A 209 -8.70 0.85 -14.75
C SER A 209 -8.22 0.23 -13.45
N ALA A 210 -9.16 -0.17 -12.60
CA ALA A 210 -8.88 -1.15 -11.54
C ALA A 210 -9.00 -2.55 -12.14
N LYS A 211 -7.92 -3.36 -12.04
CA LYS A 211 -7.95 -4.76 -12.49
C LYS A 211 -8.22 -5.67 -11.30
N VAL A 212 -9.27 -6.46 -11.38
CA VAL A 212 -9.66 -7.41 -10.34
C VAL A 212 -9.33 -8.83 -10.79
N GLY A 213 -8.54 -9.55 -10.00
CA GLY A 213 -8.32 -10.99 -10.15
C GLY A 213 -9.08 -11.75 -9.07
N THR A 214 -9.86 -12.77 -9.45
CA THR A 214 -10.59 -13.63 -8.51
C THR A 214 -10.32 -15.11 -8.79
N GLY A 215 -10.35 -15.95 -7.75
CA GLY A 215 -10.10 -17.39 -7.85
C GLY A 215 -11.35 -18.21 -8.14
N ARG A 216 -12.50 -17.56 -8.36
CA ARG A 216 -13.79 -18.21 -8.61
C ARG A 216 -14.24 -17.94 -10.05
N PRO A 217 -14.66 -18.97 -10.81
CA PRO A 217 -15.23 -18.75 -12.13
C PRO A 217 -16.61 -18.08 -11.99
N ASN A 218 -16.85 -17.02 -12.75
CA ASN A 218 -18.09 -16.24 -12.83
C ASN A 218 -18.50 -15.41 -11.60
N ARG A 219 -17.94 -14.20 -11.47
CA ARG A 219 -18.72 -13.01 -11.07
C ARG A 219 -18.21 -11.80 -11.86
N GLU A 220 -19.16 -11.09 -12.47
CA GLU A 220 -18.94 -9.95 -13.35
C GLU A 220 -18.15 -8.80 -12.69
N VAL A 221 -17.39 -8.14 -13.55
CA VAL A 221 -16.44 -7.06 -13.30
C VAL A 221 -17.21 -5.78 -12.94
N ALA A 222 -16.97 -5.21 -11.76
CA ALA A 222 -17.37 -3.85 -11.47
C ALA A 222 -16.28 -2.88 -11.96
N ASN A 223 -16.58 -2.08 -12.99
CA ASN A 223 -15.78 -0.92 -13.37
C ASN A 223 -15.82 0.08 -12.21
N ILE A 224 -14.68 0.35 -11.57
CA ILE A 224 -14.57 1.28 -10.42
C ILE A 224 -14.44 2.75 -10.89
N ALA A 225 -14.58 3.04 -12.19
CA ALA A 225 -14.37 4.37 -12.74
C ALA A 225 -15.52 4.81 -13.65
N SER A 226 -16.65 5.18 -13.03
CA SER A 226 -17.58 6.17 -13.55
C SER A 226 -18.68 6.39 -12.52
N HIS A 227 -18.60 7.49 -11.76
CA HIS A 227 -19.68 8.44 -11.41
C HIS A 227 -19.18 9.47 -10.41
#